data_AF-A0A7V8WPB6-F1
#
_entry.id   AF-A0A7V8WPB6-F1
#
_cell.length_a   1.000
_cell.length_b   1.000
_cell.length_c   1.000
_cell.angle_alpha   90.00
_cell.angle_beta   90.00
_cell.angle_gamma   90.00
#
_symmetry.space_group_name_H-M   'P 1'
#
loop_
_entity.id
_entity.type
_entity.pdbx_description
1 polymer ?
#
loop_
_entity_poly.entity_id
_entity_poly.type
_entity_poly.pdbx_seq_one_letter_code
_entity_poly.pdbx_strand_id
1 'polypeptide(L)'
;MKKLIAMLLAVGVVAALAPAASAADTIRITDPADGTTITTSYAAKIVATDDQRVMKVLARVDSASYRNAACTGLGTTSASCTFTNPGTASQGTHTLAAKARDSAGNVSKTSIGFNVGTSIGGGVNKVMYAAGDIACAPGNPGNDTCMDAQTNALIGDDADVIGLLGDLQYESASLSDFNASFHKTWGNHPGNVLNPSPGNHEYRNNTASGYYDYFQNAGQSARTDSVEVGARTEGWHAETVGDWKILNLNTGDTCGK
;
A
#
# COMPACT_ATOMS: atom_id res chain seq x y z
N MET A 1 24.04 12.43 -97.46
CA MET A 1 23.03 11.92 -96.50
C MET A 1 23.77 11.28 -95.32
N LYS A 2 23.69 11.89 -94.13
CA LYS A 2 24.39 11.47 -92.91
C LYS A 2 23.70 10.22 -92.33
N LYS A 3 24.42 9.13 -92.06
CA LYS A 3 23.91 8.00 -91.26
C LYS A 3 24.47 8.13 -89.84
N LEU A 4 23.58 8.41 -88.89
CA LEU A 4 23.84 8.33 -87.45
C LEU A 4 24.08 6.87 -87.06
N ILE A 5 25.15 6.63 -86.29
CA ILE A 5 25.33 5.39 -85.51
C ILE A 5 24.80 5.69 -84.11
N ALA A 6 23.71 5.02 -83.73
CA ALA A 6 23.15 5.10 -82.38
C ALA A 6 23.98 4.24 -81.43
N MET A 7 24.54 4.87 -80.40
CA MET A 7 25.21 4.22 -79.28
C MET A 7 24.13 3.75 -78.29
N LEU A 8 23.94 2.44 -78.16
CA LEU A 8 23.01 1.85 -77.20
C LEU A 8 23.70 1.84 -75.83
N LEU A 9 23.30 2.75 -74.94
CA LEU A 9 23.73 2.74 -73.54
C LEU A 9 22.86 1.75 -72.77
N ALA A 10 23.42 0.59 -72.39
CA ALA A 10 22.75 -0.32 -71.47
C ALA A 10 22.86 0.24 -70.04
N VAL A 11 21.80 0.87 -69.55
CA VAL A 11 21.68 1.24 -68.14
C VAL A 11 21.31 -0.02 -67.36
N GLY A 12 22.31 -0.66 -66.76
CA GLY A 12 22.07 -1.70 -65.77
C GLY A 12 21.46 -1.07 -64.53
N VAL A 13 20.16 -1.25 -64.32
CA VAL A 13 19.54 -0.98 -63.03
C VAL A 13 20.03 -2.05 -62.08
N VAL A 14 21.05 -1.73 -61.28
CA VAL A 14 21.37 -2.51 -60.08
C VAL A 14 20.22 -2.21 -59.11
N ALA A 15 19.24 -3.10 -59.04
CA ALA A 15 18.31 -3.09 -57.93
C ALA A 15 19.15 -3.35 -56.69
N ALA A 16 19.39 -2.30 -55.89
CA ALA A 16 19.91 -2.50 -54.54
C ALA A 16 18.92 -3.43 -53.84
N LEU A 17 19.35 -4.66 -53.57
CA LEU A 17 18.63 -5.54 -52.65
C LEU A 17 18.41 -4.70 -51.39
N ALA A 18 17.16 -4.52 -50.99
CA ALA A 18 16.87 -3.96 -49.68
C ALA A 18 17.71 -4.75 -48.66
N PRO A 19 18.40 -4.08 -47.70
CA PRO A 19 19.14 -4.81 -46.69
C PRO A 19 18.20 -5.86 -46.09
N ALA A 20 18.67 -7.10 -46.00
CA ALA A 20 17.91 -8.20 -45.43
C ALA A 20 17.31 -7.73 -44.09
N ALA A 21 16.02 -8.02 -43.87
CA ALA A 21 15.35 -7.70 -42.62
C ALA A 21 16.24 -8.16 -41.46
N SER A 22 16.71 -7.21 -40.65
CA SER A 22 17.61 -7.50 -39.54
C SER A 22 16.92 -8.45 -38.57
N ALA A 23 17.70 -9.27 -37.87
CA ALA A 23 17.14 -10.31 -37.01
C ALA A 23 16.18 -9.71 -35.97
N ALA A 24 15.10 -10.43 -35.65
CA ALA A 24 14.01 -9.93 -34.81
C ALA A 24 14.51 -9.19 -33.56
N ASP A 25 14.25 -7.89 -33.48
CA ASP A 25 14.61 -7.06 -32.35
C ASP A 25 13.95 -7.62 -31.09
N THR A 26 14.68 -7.66 -29.98
CA THR A 26 14.09 -8.01 -28.69
C THR A 26 13.85 -6.74 -27.89
N ILE A 27 12.64 -6.60 -27.34
CA ILE A 27 12.33 -5.56 -26.36
C ILE A 27 11.68 -6.19 -25.13
N ARG A 28 12.13 -5.79 -23.95
CA ARG A 28 11.61 -6.26 -22.67
C ARG A 28 11.45 -5.12 -21.68
N ILE A 29 10.33 -5.11 -20.97
CA ILE A 29 10.15 -4.32 -19.76
C ILE A 29 10.72 -5.16 -18.62
N THR A 30 11.77 -4.67 -17.96
CA THR A 30 12.46 -5.38 -16.87
C THR A 30 11.99 -4.95 -15.50
N ASP A 31 11.40 -3.77 -15.42
CA ASP A 31 10.76 -3.24 -14.23
C ASP A 31 9.66 -2.27 -14.75
N PRO A 32 8.42 -2.34 -14.24
CA PRO A 32 7.94 -3.26 -13.21
C PRO A 32 7.89 -4.70 -13.74
N ALA A 33 7.85 -5.68 -12.83
CA ALA A 33 7.45 -7.03 -13.22
C ALA A 33 5.94 -7.08 -13.52
N ASP A 34 5.53 -7.99 -14.41
CA ASP A 34 4.12 -8.20 -14.73
C ASP A 34 3.31 -8.56 -13.47
N GLY A 35 2.16 -7.91 -13.29
CA GLY A 35 1.26 -8.07 -12.15
C GLY A 35 1.65 -7.30 -10.88
N THR A 36 2.77 -6.58 -10.85
CA THR A 36 3.20 -5.87 -9.63
C THR A 36 2.34 -4.65 -9.31
N THR A 37 2.31 -4.24 -8.04
CA THR A 37 1.62 -3.04 -7.56
C THR A 37 2.63 -1.92 -7.26
N ILE A 38 2.39 -0.71 -7.77
CA ILE A 38 3.23 0.49 -7.61
C ILE A 38 2.42 1.66 -7.02
N THR A 39 3.08 2.65 -6.39
CA THR A 39 2.44 3.51 -5.37
C THR A 39 2.11 4.96 -5.75
N THR A 40 2.55 5.52 -6.90
CA THR A 40 1.99 6.74 -7.57
C THR A 40 2.97 7.45 -8.53
N SER A 41 4.27 7.22 -8.45
CA SER A 41 5.22 7.66 -9.48
C SER A 41 6.31 6.61 -9.66
N TYR A 42 6.58 6.27 -10.92
CA TYR A 42 7.42 5.13 -11.25
C TYR A 42 8.11 5.34 -12.59
N ALA A 43 9.39 4.96 -12.66
CA ALA A 43 10.20 5.02 -13.87
C ALA A 43 10.45 3.59 -14.38
N ALA A 44 9.74 3.21 -15.44
CA ALA A 44 9.87 1.89 -16.03
C ALA A 44 11.22 1.67 -16.66
N LYS A 45 11.80 0.49 -16.47
CA LYS A 45 13.05 0.07 -17.09
C LYS A 45 12.75 -0.81 -18.29
N ILE A 46 13.32 -0.43 -19.42
CA ILE A 46 13.11 -1.09 -20.71
C ILE A 46 14.48 -1.37 -21.32
N VAL A 47 14.66 -2.58 -21.83
CA VAL A 47 15.85 -2.98 -22.59
C VAL A 47 15.44 -3.36 -23.99
N ALA A 48 16.14 -2.83 -24.98
CA ALA A 48 15.98 -3.19 -26.38
C ALA A 48 17.33 -3.62 -26.97
N THR A 49 17.32 -4.67 -27.79
CA THR A 49 18.49 -5.18 -28.49
C THR A 49 18.18 -5.45 -29.95
N ASP A 50 19.18 -5.22 -30.79
CA ASP A 50 19.14 -5.41 -32.23
C ASP A 50 20.52 -5.95 -32.69
N ASP A 51 20.57 -6.63 -33.83
CA ASP A 51 21.83 -7.11 -34.42
C ASP A 51 22.67 -5.98 -35.04
N GLN A 52 22.06 -4.83 -35.34
CA GLN A 52 22.75 -3.64 -35.85
C GLN A 52 22.60 -2.43 -34.95
N ARG A 53 21.41 -1.82 -34.88
CA ARG A 53 21.17 -0.55 -34.19
C ARG A 53 19.73 -0.39 -33.72
N VAL A 54 19.55 -0.18 -32.42
CA VAL A 54 18.30 0.35 -31.86
C VAL A 54 18.24 1.86 -32.07
N MET A 55 17.31 2.33 -32.89
CA MET A 55 17.21 3.75 -33.24
C MET A 55 16.27 4.52 -32.32
N LYS A 56 15.21 3.87 -31.83
CA LYS A 56 14.19 4.55 -31.01
C LYS A 56 13.47 3.59 -30.09
N VAL A 57 13.21 4.03 -28.85
CA VAL A 57 12.30 3.33 -27.93
C VAL A 57 11.18 4.28 -27.51
N LEU A 58 9.95 3.77 -27.59
CA LEU A 58 8.73 4.49 -27.27
C LEU A 58 7.92 3.67 -26.26
N ALA A 59 7.30 4.32 -25.28
CA ALA A 59 6.40 3.66 -24.34
C ALA A 59 5.13 4.49 -24.07
N ARG A 60 4.10 3.82 -23.57
CA ARG A 60 2.83 4.40 -23.15
C ARG A 60 2.20 3.60 -22.00
N VAL A 61 1.39 4.27 -21.20
CA VAL A 61 0.48 3.65 -20.25
C VAL A 61 -0.93 3.67 -20.86
N ASP A 62 -1.60 2.53 -20.81
CA ASP A 62 -2.95 2.28 -21.34
C ASP A 62 -3.12 2.77 -22.79
N SER A 63 -4.20 3.53 -23.04
CA SER A 63 -4.55 4.08 -24.34
C SER A 63 -3.88 5.43 -24.63
N ALA A 64 -2.95 5.89 -23.80
CA ALA A 64 -2.24 7.15 -24.05
C ALA A 64 -1.37 7.09 -25.32
N SER A 65 -1.00 8.28 -25.82
CA SER A 65 -0.06 8.40 -26.93
C SER A 65 1.34 7.91 -26.54
N TYR A 66 2.01 7.23 -27.47
CA TYR A 66 3.41 6.83 -27.30
C TYR A 66 4.32 8.05 -27.17
N ARG A 67 5.21 8.03 -26.17
CA ARG A 67 6.26 9.04 -25.98
C ARG A 67 7.64 8.39 -25.98
N ASN A 68 8.67 9.19 -26.23
CA ASN A 68 10.06 8.73 -26.20
C ASN A 68 10.43 8.29 -24.78
N ALA A 69 11.06 7.12 -24.66
CA ALA A 69 11.77 6.75 -23.43
C ALA A 69 13.14 7.46 -23.42
N ALA A 70 13.64 7.79 -22.23
CA ALA A 70 14.98 8.32 -22.05
C ALA A 70 15.98 7.16 -22.09
N CYS A 71 16.85 7.13 -23.09
CA CYS A 71 17.70 5.97 -23.36
C CYS A 71 19.18 6.32 -23.38
N THR A 72 20.01 5.37 -22.94
CA THR A 72 21.43 5.28 -23.26
C THR A 72 21.64 4.16 -24.28
N GLY A 73 22.62 4.30 -25.18
CA GLY A 73 22.97 3.28 -26.17
C GLY A 73 22.16 3.29 -27.48
N LEU A 74 21.29 4.28 -27.71
CA LEU A 74 20.66 4.44 -29.04
C LEU A 74 21.72 4.61 -30.14
N GLY A 75 21.46 4.04 -31.31
CA GLY A 75 22.41 3.97 -32.43
C GLY A 75 23.45 2.84 -32.30
N THR A 76 23.35 2.01 -31.25
CA THR A 76 24.13 0.79 -31.06
C THR A 76 23.22 -0.44 -30.99
N THR A 77 23.80 -1.63 -30.89
CA THR A 77 23.07 -2.92 -30.81
C THR A 77 22.23 -3.08 -29.54
N SER A 78 22.38 -2.21 -28.54
CA SER A 78 21.59 -2.28 -27.31
C SER A 78 21.26 -0.91 -26.74
N ALA A 79 20.04 -0.74 -26.24
CA ALA A 79 19.61 0.45 -25.55
C ALA A 79 18.98 0.10 -24.19
N SER A 80 19.39 0.85 -23.17
CA SER A 80 18.79 0.80 -21.83
C SER A 80 18.01 2.08 -21.61
N CYS A 81 16.73 1.96 -21.28
CA CYS A 81 15.80 3.08 -21.28
C CYS A 81 15.00 3.16 -19.99
N THR A 82 14.72 4.41 -19.58
CA THR A 82 13.74 4.73 -18.54
C THR A 82 12.54 5.43 -19.14
N PHE A 83 11.34 5.11 -18.64
CA PHE A 83 10.11 5.79 -19.02
C PHE A 83 9.37 6.24 -17.77
N THR A 84 9.34 7.55 -17.56
CA THR A 84 8.54 8.18 -16.51
C THR A 84 7.18 8.57 -17.09
N ASN A 85 6.09 8.12 -16.47
CA ASN A 85 4.78 8.63 -16.82
C ASN A 85 4.65 10.09 -16.28
N PRO A 86 4.41 11.11 -17.11
CA PRO A 86 4.34 12.52 -16.72
C PRO A 86 2.98 12.88 -16.08
N GLY A 87 2.34 11.91 -15.41
CA GLY A 87 1.09 12.09 -14.69
C GLY A 87 0.91 10.97 -13.67
N THR A 88 0.16 11.25 -12.61
CA THR A 88 -0.34 10.22 -11.70
C THR A 88 -1.33 9.35 -12.48
N ALA A 89 -0.98 8.09 -12.68
CA ALA A 89 -1.97 7.13 -13.16
C ALA A 89 -3.07 7.01 -12.08
N SER A 90 -4.33 6.86 -12.49
CA SER A 90 -5.43 6.62 -11.56
C SER A 90 -5.21 5.34 -10.77
N GLN A 91 -5.92 5.12 -9.68
CA GLN A 91 -5.90 3.83 -9.02
C GLN A 91 -6.51 2.75 -9.93
N GLY A 92 -5.95 1.54 -9.93
CA GLY A 92 -6.49 0.38 -10.63
C GLY A 92 -5.45 -0.37 -11.46
N THR A 93 -5.93 -1.25 -12.34
CA THR A 93 -5.08 -2.02 -13.25
C THR A 93 -4.75 -1.19 -14.49
N HIS A 94 -3.47 -1.20 -14.84
CA HIS A 94 -2.89 -0.47 -15.97
C HIS A 94 -2.06 -1.41 -16.84
N THR A 95 -1.85 -0.99 -18.09
CA THR A 95 -0.97 -1.68 -19.04
C THR A 95 0.17 -0.76 -19.47
N LEU A 96 1.41 -1.19 -19.28
CA LEU A 96 2.58 -0.52 -19.85
C LEU A 96 2.92 -1.20 -21.17
N ALA A 97 2.90 -0.46 -22.28
CA ALA A 97 3.29 -0.96 -23.59
C ALA A 97 4.53 -0.22 -24.10
N ALA A 98 5.53 -0.97 -24.57
CA ALA A 98 6.76 -0.44 -25.14
C ALA A 98 7.00 -0.98 -26.56
N LYS A 99 7.68 -0.19 -27.39
CA LYS A 99 8.13 -0.60 -28.72
C LYS A 99 9.49 -0.02 -29.06
N ALA A 100 10.31 -0.81 -29.74
CA ALA A 100 11.58 -0.39 -30.31
C ALA A 100 11.41 -0.18 -31.83
N ARG A 101 12.28 0.63 -32.42
CA ARG A 101 12.45 0.74 -33.87
C ARG A 101 13.94 0.69 -34.19
N ASP A 102 14.29 -0.06 -35.22
CA ASP A 102 15.64 -0.13 -35.75
C ASP A 102 15.86 0.89 -36.88
N SER A 103 16.98 0.76 -37.60
CA SER A 103 17.31 1.58 -38.76
C SER A 103 16.63 1.14 -40.07
N ALA A 104 16.14 -0.10 -40.14
CA ALA A 104 15.41 -0.64 -41.29
C ALA A 104 13.90 -0.33 -41.24
N GLY A 105 13.41 0.17 -40.11
CA GLY A 105 12.00 0.48 -39.87
C GLY A 105 11.20 -0.65 -39.20
N ASN A 106 11.86 -1.75 -38.80
CA ASN A 106 11.27 -2.84 -38.03
C ASN A 106 10.79 -2.33 -36.67
N VAL A 107 9.78 -3.00 -36.12
CA VAL A 107 9.14 -2.60 -34.86
C VAL A 107 8.83 -3.81 -33.99
N SER A 108 9.66 -4.05 -32.99
CA SER A 108 9.34 -4.98 -31.89
C SER A 108 8.52 -4.32 -30.79
N LYS A 109 7.65 -5.09 -30.15
CA LYS A 109 6.69 -4.62 -29.12
C LYS A 109 6.67 -5.56 -27.92
N THR A 110 6.36 -5.01 -26.75
CA THR A 110 6.10 -5.75 -25.51
C THR A 110 5.09 -5.00 -24.64
N SER A 111 4.44 -5.70 -23.72
CA SER A 111 3.56 -5.10 -22.72
C SER A 111 3.52 -5.94 -21.45
N ILE A 112 3.24 -5.27 -20.32
CA ILE A 112 2.93 -5.89 -19.04
C ILE A 112 1.67 -5.27 -18.44
N GLY A 113 1.01 -5.99 -17.56
CA GLY A 113 0.03 -5.44 -16.61
C GLY A 113 0.72 -5.00 -15.32
N PHE A 114 0.25 -3.93 -14.71
CA PHE A 114 0.64 -3.52 -13.36
C PHE A 114 -0.54 -2.85 -12.67
N ASN A 115 -0.53 -2.80 -11.34
CA ASN A 115 -1.55 -2.10 -10.59
C ASN A 115 -0.97 -0.80 -10.04
N VAL A 116 -1.69 0.31 -10.23
CA VAL A 116 -1.43 1.56 -9.54
C VAL A 116 -2.32 1.55 -8.33
N GLY A 117 -1.72 1.27 -7.18
CA GLY A 117 -2.35 1.45 -5.89
C GLY A 117 -1.75 2.67 -5.23
N THR A 118 -2.28 3.06 -4.08
CA THR A 118 -1.60 3.97 -3.17
C THR A 118 -0.62 3.21 -2.26
N SER A 119 -0.11 2.05 -2.70
CA SER A 119 0.16 0.82 -1.90
C SER A 119 -1.16 0.09 -1.57
N ILE A 120 -1.13 -1.08 -0.90
CA ILE A 120 -2.35 -1.55 -0.24
C ILE A 120 -2.61 -0.55 0.89
N GLY A 121 -3.35 0.52 0.57
CA GLY A 121 -3.48 1.70 1.39
C GLY A 121 -2.24 2.60 1.29
N GLY A 122 -2.46 3.91 1.24
CA GLY A 122 -1.40 4.88 1.43
C GLY A 122 -1.78 5.66 2.67
N GLY A 123 -1.05 5.48 3.76
CA GLY A 123 -1.16 6.28 4.97
C GLY A 123 0.22 6.40 5.60
N VAL A 124 0.50 7.54 6.21
CA VAL A 124 1.66 7.74 7.10
C VAL A 124 2.00 6.47 7.89
N ASN A 125 3.30 6.16 8.08
CA ASN A 125 3.72 5.07 8.98
C ASN A 125 2.88 5.15 10.25
N LYS A 126 2.05 4.13 10.49
CA LYS A 126 1.20 4.08 11.67
C LYS A 126 1.99 3.49 12.83
N VAL A 127 1.98 4.18 13.96
CA VAL A 127 2.61 3.70 15.19
C VAL A 127 1.53 3.23 16.14
N MET A 128 1.64 1.97 16.58
CA MET A 128 0.77 1.39 17.59
C MET A 128 1.56 1.15 18.87
N TYR A 129 1.06 1.73 19.96
CA TYR A 129 1.45 1.35 21.32
C TYR A 129 0.39 0.40 21.85
N ALA A 130 0.77 -0.61 22.63
CA ALA A 130 -0.18 -1.57 23.15
C ALA A 130 0.16 -2.03 24.56
N ALA A 131 -0.87 -2.17 25.39
CA ALA A 131 -0.77 -2.67 26.75
C ALA A 131 -2.08 -3.37 27.17
N GLY A 132 -1.98 -4.31 28.09
CA GLY A 132 -3.08 -4.97 28.80
C GLY A 132 -2.74 -5.05 30.28
N ASP A 133 -3.68 -5.51 31.11
CA ASP A 133 -3.50 -5.62 32.56
C ASP A 133 -3.11 -4.26 33.20
N ILE A 134 -3.89 -3.21 32.91
CA ILE A 134 -3.44 -1.82 33.05
C ILE A 134 -4.00 -1.07 34.28
N ALA A 135 -5.30 -0.74 34.32
CA ALA A 135 -5.82 0.21 35.30
C ALA A 135 -6.29 -0.51 36.57
N CYS A 136 -5.73 -0.12 37.72
CA CYS A 136 -6.13 -0.68 39.00
C CYS A 136 -7.53 -0.21 39.43
N ALA A 137 -8.13 -0.95 40.35
CA ALA A 137 -9.40 -0.57 40.95
C ALA A 137 -9.31 0.79 41.67
N PRO A 138 -10.35 1.64 41.59
CA PRO A 138 -10.36 2.91 42.30
C PRO A 138 -10.11 2.74 43.80
N GLY A 139 -9.08 3.42 44.31
CA GLY A 139 -8.71 3.36 45.73
C GLY A 139 -8.09 2.03 46.19
N ASN A 140 -7.86 1.08 45.28
CA ASN A 140 -7.27 -0.22 45.61
C ASN A 140 -6.30 -0.70 44.51
N PRO A 141 -4.99 -0.47 44.66
CA PRO A 141 -3.98 -0.91 43.70
C PRO A 141 -3.66 -2.42 43.79
N GLY A 142 -4.28 -3.16 44.72
CA GLY A 142 -3.88 -4.53 45.03
C GLY A 142 -2.66 -4.58 45.95
N ASN A 143 -1.83 -5.63 45.79
CA ASN A 143 -0.64 -5.87 46.62
C ASN A 143 0.61 -5.09 46.16
N ASP A 144 0.59 -4.57 44.95
CA ASP A 144 1.68 -3.80 44.35
C ASP A 144 1.29 -2.32 44.22
N THR A 145 2.28 -1.46 43.99
CA THR A 145 2.02 -0.06 43.63
C THR A 145 1.41 -0.02 42.24
N CYS A 146 0.24 0.60 42.09
CA CYS A 146 -0.34 0.82 40.76
C CYS A 146 0.56 1.74 39.93
N MET A 147 0.95 1.28 38.74
CA MET A 147 1.82 2.01 37.82
C MET A 147 1.08 2.41 36.54
N ASP A 148 -0.25 2.50 36.58
CA ASP A 148 -1.10 2.77 35.41
C ASP A 148 -0.77 4.12 34.76
N ALA A 149 -0.59 5.18 35.57
CA ALA A 149 -0.19 6.49 35.08
C ALA A 149 1.24 6.49 34.50
N GLN A 150 2.18 5.80 35.16
CA GLN A 150 3.58 5.73 34.73
C GLN A 150 3.74 4.94 33.42
N THR A 151 2.98 3.86 33.25
CA THR A 151 2.99 3.05 32.03
C THR A 151 2.25 3.76 30.89
N ASN A 152 1.14 4.44 31.18
CA ASN A 152 0.47 5.31 30.21
C ASN A 152 1.41 6.41 29.67
N ALA A 153 2.29 6.95 30.52
CA ALA A 153 3.28 7.97 30.12
C ALA A 153 4.38 7.44 29.18
N LEU A 154 4.44 6.13 28.91
CA LEU A 154 5.35 5.53 27.92
C LEU A 154 4.79 5.59 26.49
N ILE A 155 3.51 5.95 26.32
CA ILE A 155 2.92 6.19 25.00
C ILE A 155 3.59 7.43 24.39
N GLY A 156 4.19 7.25 23.22
CA GLY A 156 4.85 8.33 22.49
C GLY A 156 3.86 9.30 21.85
N ASP A 157 4.30 10.54 21.65
CA ASP A 157 3.52 11.57 20.93
C ASP A 157 3.23 11.18 19.46
N ASP A 158 3.94 10.19 18.93
CA ASP A 158 3.78 9.63 17.59
C ASP A 158 2.73 8.51 17.51
N ALA A 159 2.07 8.15 18.62
CA ALA A 159 1.05 7.12 18.63
C ALA A 159 -0.13 7.51 17.72
N ASP A 160 -0.47 6.63 16.78
CA ASP A 160 -1.72 6.72 16.03
C ASP A 160 -2.81 5.84 16.66
N VAL A 161 -2.39 4.66 17.15
CA VAL A 161 -3.27 3.63 17.69
C VAL A 161 -2.78 3.23 19.09
N ILE A 162 -3.73 3.05 19.99
CA ILE A 162 -3.49 2.48 21.32
C ILE A 162 -4.27 1.18 21.42
N GLY A 163 -3.54 0.06 21.36
CA GLY A 163 -4.08 -1.27 21.59
C GLY A 163 -4.27 -1.54 23.06
N LEU A 164 -5.51 -1.79 23.46
CA LEU A 164 -5.87 -2.05 24.86
C LEU A 164 -6.22 -3.55 24.96
N LEU A 165 -5.27 -4.36 25.41
CA LEU A 165 -5.19 -5.81 25.14
C LEU A 165 -5.88 -6.69 26.22
N GLY A 166 -6.97 -6.22 26.81
CA GLY A 166 -7.70 -6.94 27.86
C GLY A 166 -7.26 -6.55 29.28
N ASP A 167 -8.15 -6.84 30.24
CA ASP A 167 -8.01 -6.49 31.65
C ASP A 167 -7.71 -4.99 31.82
N LEU A 168 -8.64 -4.20 31.30
CA LEU A 168 -8.49 -2.76 31.13
C LEU A 168 -8.80 -2.01 32.43
N GLN A 169 -9.76 -2.51 33.21
CA GLN A 169 -10.12 -1.94 34.49
C GLN A 169 -10.37 -3.02 35.53
N TYR A 170 -9.43 -3.14 36.47
CA TYR A 170 -9.59 -4.01 37.62
C TYR A 170 -10.60 -3.42 38.63
N GLU A 171 -11.24 -4.21 39.49
CA GLU A 171 -11.21 -5.66 39.52
C GLU A 171 -12.32 -6.28 38.67
N SER A 172 -13.42 -5.55 38.43
CA SER A 172 -14.64 -6.05 37.78
C SER A 172 -15.12 -5.18 36.62
N ALA A 173 -14.32 -4.19 36.22
CA ALA A 173 -14.58 -3.31 35.09
C ALA A 173 -16.00 -2.70 35.03
N SER A 174 -16.52 -2.22 36.17
CA SER A 174 -17.80 -1.50 36.17
C SER A 174 -17.66 -0.16 35.47
N LEU A 175 -18.75 0.40 34.93
CA LEU A 175 -18.73 1.72 34.31
C LEU A 175 -18.19 2.80 35.28
N SER A 176 -18.52 2.70 36.57
CA SER A 176 -17.99 3.61 37.60
C SER A 176 -16.49 3.46 37.78
N ASP A 177 -15.96 2.23 37.73
CA ASP A 177 -14.52 1.99 37.89
C ASP A 177 -13.74 2.52 36.69
N PHE A 178 -14.25 2.27 35.47
CA PHE A 178 -13.65 2.81 34.26
C PHE A 178 -13.58 4.35 34.31
N ASN A 179 -14.65 5.02 34.75
CA ASN A 179 -14.66 6.47 34.90
C ASN A 179 -13.73 6.97 36.02
N ALA A 180 -13.56 6.19 37.09
CA ALA A 180 -12.81 6.60 38.26
C ALA A 180 -11.30 6.34 38.16
N SER A 181 -10.86 5.35 37.37
CA SER A 181 -9.45 4.97 37.19
C SER A 181 -9.03 5.00 35.72
N PHE A 182 -9.45 4.03 34.89
CA PHE A 182 -9.01 3.88 33.49
C PHE A 182 -9.11 5.17 32.67
N HIS A 183 -10.22 5.91 32.78
CA HIS A 183 -10.42 7.14 32.03
C HIS A 183 -9.37 8.22 32.33
N LYS A 184 -8.85 8.27 33.56
CA LYS A 184 -7.85 9.26 33.97
C LYS A 184 -6.46 8.98 33.40
N THR A 185 -6.23 7.76 32.91
CA THR A 185 -4.95 7.31 32.38
C THR A 185 -5.10 6.84 30.93
N TRP A 186 -5.50 5.60 30.72
CA TRP A 186 -5.55 4.92 29.42
C TRP A 186 -6.79 5.23 28.57
N GLY A 187 -7.82 5.83 29.16
CA GLY A 187 -9.11 6.06 28.49
C GLY A 187 -9.30 7.41 27.82
N ASN A 188 -8.42 8.39 28.10
CA ASN A 188 -8.50 9.76 27.59
C ASN A 188 -7.29 10.10 26.70
N HIS A 189 -7.32 9.58 25.47
CA HIS A 189 -6.31 9.82 24.43
C HIS A 189 -6.96 10.48 23.21
N PRO A 190 -7.21 11.81 23.27
CA PRO A 190 -7.91 12.51 22.21
C PRO A 190 -7.07 12.55 20.93
N GLY A 191 -7.68 12.16 19.81
CA GLY A 191 -7.02 12.14 18.50
C GLY A 191 -6.30 10.84 18.18
N ASN A 192 -6.16 9.92 19.15
CA ASN A 192 -5.70 8.56 18.91
C ASN A 192 -6.87 7.62 18.66
N VAL A 193 -6.62 6.56 17.91
CA VAL A 193 -7.54 5.43 17.81
C VAL A 193 -7.35 4.53 19.02
N LEU A 194 -8.40 4.33 19.82
CA LEU A 194 -8.41 3.29 20.85
C LEU A 194 -8.92 1.98 20.24
N ASN A 195 -8.16 0.90 20.40
CA ASN A 195 -8.55 -0.43 19.93
C ASN A 195 -8.61 -1.43 21.10
N PRO A 196 -9.75 -1.53 21.80
CA PRO A 196 -9.82 -2.30 23.04
C PRO A 196 -10.40 -3.70 22.88
N SER A 197 -9.79 -4.67 23.57
CA SER A 197 -10.31 -6.01 23.84
C SER A 197 -10.80 -6.09 25.27
N PRO A 198 -11.93 -6.78 25.55
CA PRO A 198 -12.25 -7.18 26.90
C PRO A 198 -11.41 -8.41 27.32
N GLY A 199 -10.93 -8.42 28.56
CA GLY A 199 -10.30 -9.57 29.20
C GLY A 199 -11.22 -10.26 30.20
N ASN A 200 -10.69 -11.18 31.00
CA ASN A 200 -11.50 -11.89 32.00
C ASN A 200 -11.95 -10.99 33.15
N HIS A 201 -11.24 -9.89 33.44
CA HIS A 201 -11.67 -8.93 34.46
C HIS A 201 -12.92 -8.14 34.04
N GLU A 202 -13.08 -7.87 32.75
CA GLU A 202 -14.32 -7.31 32.20
C GLU A 202 -15.49 -8.29 32.33
N TYR A 203 -15.24 -9.59 32.29
CA TYR A 203 -16.27 -10.63 32.37
C TYR A 203 -16.59 -11.14 33.78
N ARG A 204 -16.03 -10.57 34.86
CA ARG A 204 -16.36 -11.02 36.23
C ARG A 204 -17.83 -10.85 36.63
N ASN A 205 -18.59 -10.03 35.90
CA ASN A 205 -20.04 -9.87 36.02
C ASN A 205 -20.80 -10.47 34.82
N ASN A 206 -20.16 -11.39 34.08
CA ASN A 206 -20.66 -12.24 32.99
C ASN A 206 -21.02 -11.56 31.67
N THR A 207 -21.09 -10.22 31.60
CA THR A 207 -21.57 -9.56 30.37
C THR A 207 -20.64 -8.48 29.83
N ALA A 208 -19.52 -8.20 30.50
CA ALA A 208 -18.65 -7.07 30.18
C ALA A 208 -19.42 -5.75 30.02
N SER A 209 -20.49 -5.58 30.80
CA SER A 209 -21.43 -4.46 30.61
C SER A 209 -20.73 -3.12 30.76
N GLY A 210 -19.86 -2.96 31.76
CA GLY A 210 -19.11 -1.73 31.97
C GLY A 210 -18.12 -1.41 30.85
N TYR A 211 -17.47 -2.42 30.24
CA TYR A 211 -16.62 -2.24 29.06
C TYR A 211 -17.42 -1.67 27.89
N TYR A 212 -18.54 -2.31 27.56
CA TYR A 212 -19.36 -1.87 26.43
C TYR A 212 -20.06 -0.54 26.71
N ASP A 213 -20.54 -0.31 27.93
CA ASP A 213 -21.13 0.97 28.34
C ASP A 213 -20.10 2.11 28.23
N TYR A 214 -18.85 1.83 28.61
CA TYR A 214 -17.76 2.78 28.53
C TYR A 214 -17.42 3.15 27.08
N PHE A 215 -17.07 2.16 26.25
CA PHE A 215 -16.56 2.42 24.90
C PHE A 215 -17.62 2.81 23.87
N GLN A 216 -18.86 2.31 24.01
CA GLN A 216 -19.98 2.71 23.13
C GLN A 216 -20.60 4.07 23.54
N ASN A 217 -20.01 4.76 24.52
CA ASN A 217 -20.49 6.02 25.06
C ASN A 217 -21.95 5.96 25.58
N ALA A 218 -22.37 4.77 26.04
CA ALA A 218 -23.71 4.56 26.57
C ALA A 218 -23.73 5.00 28.05
N GLY A 219 -24.03 6.28 28.28
CA GLY A 219 -24.24 6.84 29.62
C GLY A 219 -23.00 7.47 30.27
N GLN A 220 -22.01 7.88 29.49
CA GLN A 220 -20.81 8.55 30.02
C GLN A 220 -20.93 10.07 30.01
N SER A 221 -20.45 10.71 31.09
CA SER A 221 -20.25 12.17 31.12
C SER A 221 -18.86 12.61 30.61
N ALA A 222 -17.93 11.66 30.40
CA ALA A 222 -16.50 11.95 30.35
C ALA A 222 -15.85 11.77 28.96
N ARG A 223 -16.40 10.91 28.09
CA ARG A 223 -15.91 10.69 26.73
C ARG A 223 -16.91 11.23 25.70
N THR A 224 -16.44 11.93 24.68
CA THR A 224 -17.30 12.53 23.63
C THR A 224 -17.22 11.79 22.30
N ASP A 225 -16.25 10.89 22.14
CA ASP A 225 -16.06 10.02 20.98
C ASP A 225 -16.50 8.59 21.27
N SER A 226 -17.18 7.96 20.30
CA SER A 226 -17.53 6.54 20.34
C SER A 226 -16.36 5.70 19.83
N VAL A 227 -15.99 4.65 20.56
CA VAL A 227 -14.98 3.67 20.15
C VAL A 227 -15.69 2.45 19.57
N GLU A 228 -15.20 1.96 18.43
CA GLU A 228 -15.72 0.73 17.83
C GLU A 228 -15.36 -0.46 18.72
N VAL A 229 -16.37 -1.16 19.21
CA VAL A 229 -16.22 -2.37 20.04
C VAL A 229 -17.17 -3.49 19.61
N GLY A 230 -17.82 -3.33 18.45
CA GLY A 230 -18.76 -4.30 17.90
C GLY A 230 -20.05 -4.42 18.72
N ALA A 231 -20.92 -5.35 18.29
CA ALA A 231 -22.11 -5.68 19.06
C ALA A 231 -21.74 -6.46 20.33
N ARG A 232 -22.47 -6.21 21.43
CA ARG A 232 -22.23 -6.88 22.72
C ARG A 232 -22.36 -8.40 22.64
N THR A 233 -23.15 -8.90 21.69
CA THR A 233 -23.39 -10.32 21.45
C THR A 233 -22.35 -10.98 20.55
N GLU A 234 -21.46 -10.20 19.95
CA GLU A 234 -20.46 -10.71 19.00
C GLU A 234 -19.09 -10.88 19.65
N GLY A 235 -18.71 -9.98 20.58
CA GLY A 235 -17.42 -10.10 21.26
C GLY A 235 -16.22 -9.88 20.35
N TRP A 236 -16.37 -9.23 19.20
CA TRP A 236 -15.23 -8.88 18.36
C TRP A 236 -15.54 -7.62 17.58
N HIS A 237 -14.48 -6.94 17.15
CA HIS A 237 -14.60 -5.82 16.24
C HIS A 237 -13.38 -5.73 15.35
N ALA A 238 -13.44 -4.90 14.32
CA ALA A 238 -12.30 -4.69 13.48
C ALA A 238 -12.25 -3.28 12.92
N GLU A 239 -11.09 -2.65 13.02
CA GLU A 239 -10.88 -1.27 12.61
C GLU A 239 -9.82 -1.19 11.51
N THR A 240 -9.96 -0.21 10.63
CA THR A 240 -8.95 0.07 9.60
C THR A 240 -8.24 1.37 9.95
N VAL A 241 -6.93 1.30 10.19
CA VAL A 241 -6.08 2.46 10.46
C VAL A 241 -4.93 2.48 9.46
N GLY A 242 -4.96 3.46 8.54
CA GLY A 242 -4.05 3.46 7.40
C GLY A 242 -4.16 2.14 6.62
N ASP A 243 -3.05 1.41 6.55
CA ASP A 243 -2.93 0.17 5.77
C ASP A 243 -3.24 -1.08 6.62
N TRP A 244 -3.54 -0.89 7.92
CA TRP A 244 -3.74 -1.99 8.85
C TRP A 244 -5.23 -2.26 9.00
N LYS A 245 -5.64 -3.53 8.82
CA LYS A 245 -6.90 -4.03 9.35
C LYS A 245 -6.58 -4.70 10.69
N ILE A 246 -7.00 -4.06 11.77
CA ILE A 246 -6.80 -4.57 13.13
C ILE A 246 -8.05 -5.34 13.50
N LEU A 247 -7.89 -6.63 13.82
CA LEU A 247 -8.97 -7.47 14.33
C LEU A 247 -8.79 -7.62 15.83
N ASN A 248 -9.83 -7.25 16.57
CA ASN A 248 -9.87 -7.35 18.00
C ASN A 248 -10.83 -8.50 18.39
N LEU A 249 -10.30 -9.49 19.09
CA LEU A 249 -11.01 -10.72 19.44
C LEU A 249 -11.15 -10.83 20.96
N ASN A 250 -12.30 -11.31 21.42
CA ASN A 250 -12.58 -11.52 22.84
C ASN A 250 -12.24 -12.94 23.28
N THR A 251 -11.28 -13.04 24.19
CA THR A 251 -10.92 -14.28 24.90
C THR A 251 -11.45 -14.32 26.34
N GLY A 252 -12.00 -13.20 26.83
CA GLY A 252 -12.45 -13.01 28.21
C GLY A 252 -13.77 -13.70 28.55
N ASP A 253 -14.65 -13.96 27.58
CA ASP A 253 -15.97 -14.57 27.77
C ASP A 253 -15.93 -16.05 28.22
N THR A 254 -14.74 -16.64 28.40
CA THR A 254 -14.53 -18.06 28.81
C THR A 254 -15.31 -19.11 28.01
N CYS A 255 -15.84 -18.76 26.83
CA CYS A 255 -16.71 -19.61 26.02
C CYS A 255 -17.93 -20.15 26.78
N GLY A 256 -18.66 -19.30 27.51
CA GLY A 256 -20.00 -19.60 28.01
C GLY A 256 -20.07 -20.62 29.15
N LYS A 257 -19.66 -20.21 30.36
CA LYS A 257 -20.08 -20.85 31.60
C LYS A 257 -21.09 -20.01 32.36
#